data_AF-A0A1F4XE08-F1
#
_entry.id   AF-A0A1F4XE08-F1
#
_cell.length_a   1.000
_cell.length_b   1.000
_cell.length_c   1.000
_cell.angle_alpha   90.00
_cell.angle_beta   90.00
_cell.angle_gamma   90.00
#
_symmetry.space_group_name_H-M   'P 1'
#
loop_
_entity.id
_entity.type
_entity.pdbx_description
1 polymer ?
#
loop_
_entity_poly.entity_id
_entity_poly.type
_entity_poly.pdbx_seq_one_letter_code
_entity_poly.pdbx_strand_id
1 'polypeptide(L)' 'MLPVQAVIEWKEIYKKTTGVDLSIEDATERANRMFRFLSNITKPKRSRKLKIFEGGDKDGKKTNSKKV' A
#
# COMPACT_ATOMS: atom_id res chain seq x y z
N MET A 1 1.82 12.13 8.97
CA MET A 1 1.77 11.68 10.38
C MET A 1 0.36 12.00 10.87
N LEU A 2 -0.24 11.16 11.72
CA LEU A 2 -1.59 11.41 12.23
C LEU A 2 -1.64 12.69 13.08
N PRO A 3 -2.74 13.45 13.06
CA PRO A 3 -2.97 14.54 13.99
C PRO A 3 -2.95 14.04 15.44
N VAL A 4 -2.50 14.89 16.38
CA VAL A 4 -2.40 14.53 17.80
C VAL A 4 -3.73 14.06 18.37
N GLN A 5 -4.84 14.73 18.02
CA GLN A 5 -6.19 14.33 18.43
C GLN A 5 -6.54 12.89 18.03
N ALA A 6 -6.20 12.49 16.80
CA ALA A 6 -6.44 11.13 16.32
C ALA A 6 -5.58 10.10 17.05
N VAL A 7 -4.36 10.47 17.48
CA VAL A 7 -3.50 9.61 18.30
C VAL A 7 -4.10 9.43 19.69
N ILE A 8 -4.66 10.49 20.29
CA ILE A 8 -5.32 10.43 21.60
C ILE A 8 -6.52 9.49 21.54
N GLU A 9 -7.41 9.67 20.57
CA GLU A 9 -8.58 8.80 20.38
C GLU A 9 -8.16 7.34 20.15
N TRP A 10 -7.15 7.10 19.30
CA TRP A 10 -6.62 5.77 19.08
C TRP A 10 -6.05 5.14 20.37
N LYS A 11 -5.31 5.91 21.17
CA LYS A 11 -4.77 5.49 22.47
C LYS A 11 -5.89 5.08 23.42
N GLU A 12 -6.96 5.87 23.51
CA GLU A 12 -8.11 5.56 24.36
C GLU A 12 -8.80 4.26 23.95
N ILE A 13 -9.01 4.05 22.65
CA ILE A 13 -9.58 2.81 22.11
C ILE A 13 -8.64 1.63 22.41
N TYR A 14 -7.34 1.81 22.22
CA TYR A 14 -6.33 0.77 22.50
C TYR A 14 -6.33 0.38 23.98
N LYS A 15 -6.42 1.35 24.89
CA LYS A 15 -6.51 1.11 26.33
C LYS A 15 -7.81 0.38 26.70
N LYS A 16 -8.94 0.76 26.13
CA LYS A 16 -10.23 0.08 26.36
C LYS A 16 -10.23 -1.38 25.88
N THR A 17 -9.52 -1.67 24.78
CA THR A 17 -9.52 -3.00 24.16
C THR A 17 -8.47 -3.94 24.74
N THR A 18 -7.31 -3.42 25.12
CA THR A 18 -6.17 -4.24 25.59
C THR A 18 -5.92 -4.12 27.09
N GLY A 19 -6.47 -3.10 27.75
CA GLY A 19 -6.15 -2.74 29.14
C GLY A 19 -4.80 -2.05 29.33
N VAL A 20 -3.99 -1.91 28.27
CA VAL A 20 -2.64 -1.34 28.35
C VAL A 20 -2.69 0.17 28.12
N ASP A 21 -2.11 0.93 29.06
CA ASP A 21 -1.86 2.36 28.88
C ASP A 21 -0.49 2.58 28.23
N LEU A 22 -0.47 3.34 27.15
CA LEU A 22 0.75 3.65 26.39
C LEU A 22 1.19 5.08 26.62
N SER A 23 2.49 5.36 26.52
CA SER A 23 2.96 6.74 26.40
C SER A 23 2.40 7.38 25.12
N ILE A 24 2.35 8.71 25.06
CA ILE A 24 1.88 9.40 23.85
C ILE A 24 2.82 9.14 22.66
N GLU A 25 4.11 8.95 22.92
CA GLU A 25 5.14 8.62 21.94
C GLU A 25 4.91 7.23 21.33
N ASP A 26 4.70 6.21 22.17
CA ASP A 26 4.40 4.84 21.74
C ASP A 26 3.08 4.77 20.98
N ALA A 27 2.05 5.47 21.48
CA ALA A 27 0.76 5.57 20.81
C ALA A 27 0.90 6.21 19.43
N THR A 28 1.72 7.26 19.31
CA THR A 28 2.00 7.94 18.06
C THR A 28 2.65 6.99 17.05
N GLU A 29 3.70 6.26 17.45
CA GLU A 29 4.39 5.34 16.57
C GLU A 29 3.45 4.23 16.07
N ARG A 30 2.74 3.58 17.01
CA ARG A 30 1.84 2.45 16.70
C ARG A 30 0.66 2.88 15.83
N ALA A 31 0.01 4.00 16.17
CA ALA A 31 -1.12 4.53 15.39
C ALA A 31 -0.69 4.88 13.96
N ASN A 32 0.47 5.55 13.79
CA ASN A 32 1.00 5.87 12.48
C ASN A 32 1.37 4.63 11.66
N ARG A 33 1.96 3.61 12.29
CA ARG A 33 2.29 2.34 11.64
C ARG A 33 1.02 1.61 11.17
N MET A 34 0.00 1.55 12.02
CA MET A 34 -1.31 0.97 11.69
C MET A 34 -1.96 1.72 10.52
N PHE A 35 -1.98 3.06 10.57
CA PHE A 35 -2.53 3.89 9.50
C PHE A 35 -1.83 3.66 8.15
N ARG A 36 -0.50 3.56 8.14
CA ARG A 36 0.28 3.24 6.93
C ARG A 36 -0.04 1.85 6.39
N PHE A 37 -0.15 0.86 7.27
CA PHE A 37 -0.53 -0.50 6.89
C PHE A 37 -1.92 -0.51 6.24
N LEU A 38 -2.92 0.08 6.91
CA LEU A 38 -4.28 0.18 6.39
C LEU A 38 -4.31 0.93 5.06
N SER A 39 -3.62 2.06 4.95
CA SER A 39 -3.55 2.84 3.72
C SER A 39 -2.96 2.05 2.54
N ASN A 40 -2.05 1.11 2.80
CA ASN A 40 -1.43 0.29 1.76
C ASN A 40 -2.36 -0.83 1.26
N ILE A 41 -3.24 -1.35 2.12
CA ILE A 41 -4.19 -2.43 1.75
C ILE A 41 -5.52 -1.88 1.22
N THR A 42 -5.96 -0.70 1.67
CA THR A 42 -7.26 -0.11 1.27
C THR A 42 -7.17 0.79 0.06
N LYS A 43 -6.00 1.39 -0.22
CA LYS A 43 -5.83 2.08 -1.50
C LYS A 43 -5.65 1.02 -2.58
N PRO A 44 -6.52 0.93 -3.59
CA PRO A 44 -6.15 0.21 -4.80
C PRO A 44 -4.86 0.89 -5.27
N LYS A 45 -3.73 0.15 -5.28
CA LYS A 45 -2.55 0.58 -6.00
C LYS A 45 -3.09 0.95 -7.37
N ARG A 46 -3.11 2.24 -7.74
CA ARG A 46 -3.48 2.70 -9.09
C ARG A 46 -2.90 1.66 -10.01
N SER A 47 -3.77 0.87 -10.64
CA SER A 47 -3.38 -0.32 -11.37
C SER A 47 -2.24 0.12 -12.26
N ARG A 48 -1.01 -0.29 -11.91
CA ARG A 48 0.13 -0.15 -12.82
C ARG A 48 -0.39 -0.88 -14.03
N LYS A 49 -0.73 -0.15 -15.11
CA LYS A 49 -1.26 -0.74 -16.34
C LYS A 49 -0.46 -2.02 -16.51
N LEU A 50 -1.11 -3.17 -16.35
CA LEU A 50 -0.47 -4.41 -16.75
C LEU A 50 -0.16 -4.13 -18.21
N LYS A 51 1.13 -3.92 -18.53
CA LYS A 51 1.55 -4.12 -19.90
C LYS A 51 1.22 -5.58 -20.10
N ILE A 52 0.10 -5.82 -20.77
CA ILE A 52 -0.19 -7.11 -21.38
C ILE A 52 1.03 -7.30 -22.26
N PHE A 53 1.99 -8.10 -21.78
CA PHE A 53 2.92 -8.73 -22.67
C PHE A 53 2.00 -9.64 -23.46
N GLU A 54 1.59 -9.18 -24.65
CA GLU A 54 1.23 -10.11 -25.70
C GLU A 54 2.48 -10.96 -25.92
N GLY A 55 2.55 -12.07 -25.17
CA GLY A 55 3.26 -13.26 -25.60
C GLY A 55 2.57 -13.71 -26.87
N GLY A 56 2.88 -13.02 -27.97
CA GLY A 56 2.62 -13.49 -29.31
C GLY A 56 3.56 -14.65 -29.54
N ASP A 57 3.10 -15.84 -29.18
CA ASP A 57 3.51 -17.08 -29.81
C ASP A 57 3.24 -16.93 -31.31
N LYS A 58 4.25 -16.46 -32.04
CA LYS A 58 4.36 -16.57 -33.49
C LYS A 58 5.76 -17.05 -33.82
N ASP A 59 5.96 -18.33 -33.58
CA ASP A 59 6.67 -19.16 -34.53
C ASP A 59 6.15 -18.86 -35.95
N GLY A 60 7.06 -18.54 -36.87
CA GLY A 60 6.73 -18.46 -38.29
C GLY A 60 7.24 -17.22 -39.02
N LYS A 61 8.43 -17.40 -39.61
CA LYS A 61 8.86 -16.82 -40.91
C LYS A 61 9.47 -15.41 -40.89
N LYS A 62 10.79 -15.39 -40.67
CA LYS A 62 11.67 -14.37 -41.26
C LYS A 62 11.56 -14.45 -42.79
N THR A 63 10.90 -13.48 -43.42
CA THR A 63 11.15 -13.16 -44.83
C THR A 63 11.60 -11.72 -44.95
N ASN A 64 12.83 -11.63 -45.41
CA ASN A 64 13.58 -10.47 -45.85
C ASN A 64 12.79 -9.65 -46.90
N SER A 65 12.80 -8.32 -46.84
CA SER A 65 12.69 -7.48 -48.03
C SER A 65 13.18 -6.05 -47.77
N LYS A 66 14.23 -5.73 -48.51
CA LYS A 66 14.96 -4.47 -48.63
C LYS A 66 14.18 -3.50 -49.53
N LYS A 67 14.13 -2.20 -49.20
CA LYS A 67 13.78 -1.07 -50.09
C LYS A 67 14.73 0.06 -49.69
N VAL A 68 15.80 0.36 -50.45
CA VAL A 68 15.85 1.22 -51.66
C VAL A 68 15.10 2.52 -51.44
#